data_AF-A0A831PII5-F1
#
_entry.id   AF-A0A831PII5-F1
#
_cell.length_a   1.000
_cell.length_b   1.000
_cell.length_c   1.000
_cell.angle_alpha   90.00
_cell.angle_beta   90.00
_cell.angle_gamma   90.00
#
_symmetry.space_group_name_H-M   'P 1'
#
loop_
_entity.id
_entity.type
_entity.pdbx_description
1 polymer ?
#
loop_
_entity_poly.entity_id
_entity_poly.type
_entity_poly.pdbx_seq_one_letter_code
_entity_poly.pdbx_strand_id
1 'polypeptide(L)'
;MKPLNKKERSKAFIKVVGLFLLSFVIAILLGFSTMNMGKLSEQKSNAELERLKNNLKFQEEVFAPNVEETSGMLSKIPTANETGENLEVLNQDIAALLSRTKNQVKEDETWESKMYKDVIQALSDLQLAYNNQVKLKAQMGDSDDLGQKLQACITERDRLQTQLSMLQAGGGGGGGGAD
;
A
#
# COMPACT_ATOMS: atom_id res chain seq x y z
N MET A 1 9.23 -74.16 48.94
CA MET A 1 7.92 -73.70 48.42
C MET A 1 7.20 -74.89 47.78
N LYS A 2 5.90 -75.09 48.07
CA LYS A 2 5.13 -76.19 47.46
C LYS A 2 4.96 -75.93 45.95
N PRO A 3 5.17 -76.93 45.08
CA PRO A 3 5.02 -76.76 43.64
C PRO A 3 3.56 -76.44 43.31
N LEU A 4 3.31 -75.31 42.62
CA LEU A 4 1.95 -74.92 42.22
C LEU A 4 1.28 -76.03 41.41
N ASN A 5 -0.01 -76.25 41.69
CA ASN A 5 -0.86 -77.20 40.97
C ASN A 5 -0.93 -76.81 39.47
N LYS A 6 -1.00 -77.79 38.57
CA LYS A 6 -0.98 -77.60 37.10
C LYS A 6 -2.02 -76.56 36.62
N LYS A 7 -3.16 -76.48 37.30
CA LYS A 7 -4.23 -75.49 37.05
C LYS A 7 -3.82 -74.05 37.39
N GLU A 8 -3.10 -73.85 38.49
CA GLU A 8 -2.66 -72.51 38.91
C GLU A 8 -1.53 -71.99 38.02
N ARG A 9 -0.64 -72.89 37.56
CA ARG A 9 0.41 -72.55 36.58
C ARG A 9 -0.16 -72.07 35.26
N SER A 10 -1.18 -72.74 34.74
CA SER A 10 -1.86 -72.33 33.49
C SER A 10 -2.56 -70.98 33.63
N LYS A 11 -3.25 -70.73 34.76
CA LYS A 11 -3.91 -69.44 35.03
C LYS A 11 -2.89 -68.30 35.18
N ALA A 12 -1.76 -68.55 35.85
CA ALA A 12 -0.67 -67.58 35.94
C ALA A 12 -0.04 -67.29 34.58
N PHE A 13 0.19 -68.33 33.77
CA PHE A 13 0.74 -68.19 32.42
C PHE A 13 -0.19 -67.38 31.52
N ILE A 14 -1.50 -67.66 31.51
CA ILE A 14 -2.49 -66.88 30.74
C ILE A 14 -2.53 -65.42 31.18
N LYS A 15 -2.40 -65.12 32.48
CA LYS A 15 -2.32 -63.74 32.98
C LYS A 15 -1.07 -63.01 32.48
N VAL A 16 0.08 -63.69 32.50
CA VAL A 16 1.34 -63.12 32.01
C VAL A 16 1.28 -62.90 30.50
N VAL A 17 0.78 -63.87 29.73
CA VAL A 17 0.59 -63.73 28.27
C VAL A 17 -0.42 -62.63 27.96
N GLY A 18 -1.51 -62.51 28.72
CA GLY A 18 -2.50 -61.44 28.57
C GLY A 18 -1.92 -60.04 28.85
N LEU A 19 -1.15 -59.90 29.93
CA LEU A 19 -0.45 -58.65 30.24
C LEU A 19 0.60 -58.30 29.18
N PHE A 20 1.32 -59.29 28.65
CA PHE A 20 2.30 -59.11 27.58
C PHE A 20 1.63 -58.67 26.27
N LEU A 21 0.52 -59.29 25.87
CA LEU A 21 -0.22 -58.87 24.69
C LEU A 21 -0.80 -57.47 24.85
N LEU A 22 -1.32 -57.14 26.05
CA LEU A 22 -1.84 -55.81 26.33
C LEU A 22 -0.73 -54.74 26.25
N SER A 23 0.44 -54.98 26.86
CA SER A 23 1.56 -54.05 26.79
C SER A 23 2.11 -53.90 25.38
N PHE A 24 2.12 -54.99 24.60
CA PHE A 24 2.53 -54.96 23.20
C PHE A 24 1.58 -54.12 22.33
N VAL A 25 0.26 -54.28 22.50
CA VAL A 25 -0.74 -53.46 21.80
C VAL A 25 -0.60 -51.98 22.17
N ILE A 26 -0.40 -51.66 23.44
CA ILE A 26 -0.17 -50.28 23.90
C ILE A 26 1.10 -49.70 23.26
N ALA A 27 2.19 -50.47 23.21
CA ALA A 27 3.44 -50.03 22.59
C ALA A 27 3.28 -49.74 21.08
N ILE A 28 2.53 -50.58 20.35
CA ILE A 28 2.22 -50.35 18.93
C ILE A 28 1.39 -49.07 18.75
N LEU A 29 0.34 -48.89 19.56
CA LEU A 29 -0.52 -47.70 19.48
C LEU A 29 0.25 -46.42 19.78
N LEU A 30 1.13 -46.45 20.78
CA LEU A 30 2.01 -45.32 21.09
C LEU A 30 2.96 -45.04 19.92
N GLY A 31 3.67 -46.06 19.41
CA GLY A 31 4.59 -45.90 18.29
C GLY A 31 3.90 -45.33 17.03
N PHE A 32 2.70 -45.82 16.71
CA PHE A 32 1.90 -45.31 15.60
C PHE A 32 1.47 -43.85 15.82
N SER A 33 0.96 -43.53 17.02
CA SER A 33 0.52 -42.17 17.35
C SER A 33 1.68 -41.17 17.28
N THR A 34 2.84 -41.50 17.86
CA THR A 34 4.01 -40.61 17.86
C THR A 34 4.56 -40.39 16.46
N MET A 35 4.66 -41.44 15.64
CA MET A 35 5.12 -41.31 14.25
C MET A 35 4.17 -40.49 13.38
N ASN A 36 2.85 -40.66 13.53
CA ASN A 36 1.88 -39.94 12.71
C ASN A 36 1.84 -38.44 13.08
N MET A 37 1.98 -38.12 14.36
CA MET A 37 2.04 -36.74 14.85
C MET A 37 3.32 -36.03 14.39
N GLY A 38 4.46 -36.74 14.36
CA GLY A 38 5.71 -36.24 13.78
C GLY A 38 5.57 -35.89 12.29
N LYS A 39 5.00 -36.80 11.48
CA LYS A 39 4.78 -36.55 10.05
C LYS A 39 3.86 -35.37 9.77
N LEU A 40 2.76 -35.22 10.53
CA LEU A 40 1.86 -34.07 10.40
C LEU A 40 2.53 -32.75 10.79
N SER A 41 3.36 -32.75 11.83
CA SER A 41 4.14 -31.58 12.25
C SER A 41 5.16 -31.19 11.19
N GLU A 42 5.88 -32.16 10.63
CA GLU A 42 6.87 -31.93 9.56
C GLU A 42 6.20 -31.39 8.29
N GLN A 43 5.05 -31.95 7.89
CA GLN A 43 4.31 -31.46 6.73
C GLN A 43 3.85 -30.01 6.91
N LYS A 44 3.30 -29.66 8.08
CA LYS A 44 2.91 -28.28 8.38
C LYS A 44 4.11 -27.33 8.37
N SER A 45 5.20 -27.73 9.01
CA SER A 45 6.43 -26.94 9.06
C SER A 45 7.02 -26.72 7.67
N ASN A 46 7.05 -27.74 6.82
CA ASN A 46 7.54 -27.62 5.45
C ASN A 46 6.62 -26.72 4.60
N ALA A 47 5.31 -26.82 4.76
CA ALA A 47 4.36 -25.95 4.05
C ALA A 47 4.49 -24.48 4.48
N GLU A 48 4.66 -24.21 5.79
CA GLU A 48 4.93 -22.85 6.30
C GLU A 48 6.28 -22.32 5.81
N LEU A 49 7.32 -23.15 5.80
CA LEU A 49 8.63 -22.78 5.29
C LEU A 49 8.58 -22.46 3.79
N GLU A 50 7.87 -23.25 3.00
CA GLU A 50 7.68 -23.00 1.58
C GLU A 50 6.89 -21.71 1.34
N ARG A 51 5.83 -21.47 2.11
CA ARG A 51 5.09 -20.20 2.10
C ARG A 51 6.02 -19.02 2.40
N LEU A 52 6.81 -19.09 3.47
CA LEU A 52 7.75 -18.04 3.87
C LEU A 52 8.81 -17.78 2.79
N LYS A 53 9.39 -18.82 2.22
CA LYS A 53 10.36 -18.70 1.12
C LYS A 53 9.74 -18.01 -0.10
N ASN A 54 8.52 -18.40 -0.47
CA ASN A 54 7.81 -17.79 -1.59
C ASN A 54 7.48 -16.31 -1.31
N ASN A 55 7.06 -15.98 -0.09
CA ASN A 55 6.77 -14.60 0.31
C ASN A 55 8.04 -13.73 0.32
N LEU A 56 9.16 -14.24 0.85
CA LEU A 56 10.44 -13.55 0.84
C LEU A 56 10.94 -13.31 -0.59
N LYS A 57 10.85 -14.34 -1.45
CA LYS A 57 11.24 -14.22 -2.84
C LYS A 57 10.41 -13.16 -3.58
N PHE A 58 9.09 -13.16 -3.39
CA PHE A 58 8.23 -12.10 -3.92
C PHE A 58 8.61 -10.72 -3.39
N GLN A 59 8.90 -10.62 -2.09
CA GLN A 59 9.30 -9.37 -1.46
C GLN A 59 10.59 -8.81 -2.07
N GLU A 60 11.60 -9.66 -2.23
CA GLU A 60 12.93 -9.29 -2.73
C GLU A 60 12.93 -9.00 -4.24
N GLU A 61 12.27 -9.83 -5.04
CA GLU A 61 12.37 -9.78 -6.50
C GLU A 61 11.32 -8.86 -7.16
N VAL A 62 10.19 -8.62 -6.49
CA VAL A 62 9.06 -7.91 -7.08
C VAL A 62 8.66 -6.70 -6.24
N PHE A 63 8.31 -6.93 -4.98
CA PHE A 63 7.64 -5.90 -4.19
C PHE A 63 8.58 -4.75 -3.81
N ALA A 64 9.72 -5.05 -3.19
CA ALA A 64 10.65 -4.01 -2.73
C ALA A 64 11.23 -3.19 -3.89
N PRO A 65 11.70 -3.79 -5.01
CA PRO A 65 12.20 -3.02 -6.14
C PRO A 65 11.16 -2.09 -6.75
N ASN A 66 9.92 -2.57 -6.93
CA ASN A 66 8.86 -1.74 -7.53
C ASN A 66 8.42 -0.61 -6.59
N VAL A 67 8.43 -0.84 -5.28
CA VAL A 67 8.15 0.20 -4.27
C VAL A 67 9.25 1.26 -4.26
N GLU A 68 10.52 0.84 -4.32
CA GLU A 68 11.68 1.74 -4.40
C GLU A 68 11.64 2.59 -5.68
N GLU A 69 11.43 1.96 -6.83
CA GLU A 69 11.30 2.64 -8.12
C GLU A 69 10.12 3.62 -8.12
N THR A 70 8.96 3.19 -7.61
CA THR A 70 7.79 4.07 -7.45
C THR A 70 8.09 5.26 -6.56
N SER A 71 8.76 5.04 -5.42
CA SER A 71 9.15 6.12 -4.51
C SER A 71 10.10 7.11 -5.18
N GLY A 72 11.06 6.59 -5.96
CA GLY A 72 11.97 7.40 -6.79
C GLY A 72 11.22 8.26 -7.79
N MET A 73 10.25 7.70 -8.52
CA MET A 73 9.41 8.44 -9.46
C MET A 73 8.53 9.48 -8.77
N LEU A 74 7.90 9.13 -7.64
CA LEU A 74 7.06 10.04 -6.86
C LEU A 74 7.82 11.28 -6.38
N SER A 75 9.10 11.11 -6.00
CA SER A 75 9.95 12.21 -5.53
C SER A 75 10.17 13.31 -6.59
N LYS A 76 9.95 13.00 -7.87
CA LYS A 76 10.12 13.91 -9.00
C LYS A 76 8.86 14.73 -9.32
N ILE A 77 7.68 14.25 -8.93
CA ILE A 77 6.40 14.94 -9.22
C ILE A 77 6.42 16.41 -8.79
N PRO A 78 6.90 16.79 -7.58
CA PRO A 78 6.90 18.18 -7.15
C PRO A 78 7.81 19.12 -7.96
N THR A 79 8.84 18.58 -8.63
CA THR A 79 9.89 19.33 -9.36
C THR A 79 9.86 19.08 -10.86
N ALA A 80 8.91 18.29 -11.37
CA ALA A 80 8.82 17.91 -12.78
C ALA A 80 8.81 19.14 -13.72
N ASN A 81 8.06 20.19 -13.35
CA ASN A 81 7.99 21.43 -14.13
C ASN A 81 9.31 22.21 -14.18
N GLU A 82 10.14 22.12 -13.13
CA GLU A 82 11.43 22.81 -13.03
C GLU A 82 12.54 22.07 -13.79
N THR A 83 12.40 20.74 -13.89
CA THR A 83 13.37 19.83 -14.51
C THR A 83 13.05 19.52 -15.97
N GLY A 84 11.89 19.96 -16.47
CA GLY A 84 11.43 19.70 -17.84
C GLY A 84 10.93 18.27 -18.05
N GLU A 85 10.69 17.51 -16.98
CA GLU A 85 10.10 16.17 -17.07
C GLU A 85 8.60 16.27 -17.41
N ASN A 86 8.12 15.33 -18.25
CA ASN A 86 6.71 15.26 -18.60
C ASN A 86 5.92 14.62 -17.44
N LEU A 87 5.22 15.46 -16.68
CA LEU A 87 4.41 15.08 -15.54
C LEU A 87 3.31 14.06 -15.88
N GLU A 88 2.74 14.12 -17.07
CA GLU A 88 1.70 13.18 -17.50
C GLU A 88 2.27 11.78 -17.72
N VAL A 89 3.41 11.70 -18.41
CA VAL A 89 4.13 10.43 -18.62
C VAL A 89 4.58 9.84 -17.29
N LEU A 90 5.19 10.65 -16.42
CA LEU A 90 5.61 10.21 -15.08
C LEU A 90 4.44 9.64 -14.28
N ASN A 91 3.27 10.28 -14.34
CA ASN A 91 2.08 9.79 -13.66
C ASN A 91 1.54 8.48 -14.24
N GLN A 92 1.60 8.31 -15.57
CA GLN A 92 1.22 7.07 -16.23
C GLN A 92 2.17 5.92 -15.85
N ASP A 93 3.48 6.19 -15.82
CA ASP A 93 4.50 5.20 -15.44
C ASP A 93 4.31 4.73 -13.99
N ILE A 94 4.11 5.66 -13.05
CA ILE A 94 3.82 5.33 -11.65
C ILE A 94 2.54 4.48 -11.54
N ALA A 95 1.45 4.90 -12.20
CA ALA A 95 0.19 4.18 -12.14
C ALA A 95 0.30 2.76 -12.75
N ALA A 96 1.05 2.63 -13.85
CA ALA A 96 1.30 1.34 -14.48
C ALA A 96 2.13 0.41 -13.59
N LEU A 97 3.18 0.94 -12.93
CA LEU A 97 4.03 0.17 -12.04
C LEU A 97 3.28 -0.28 -10.78
N LEU A 98 2.51 0.61 -10.14
CA LEU A 98 1.67 0.27 -9.00
C LEU A 98 0.61 -0.78 -9.36
N SER A 99 -0.07 -0.61 -10.51
CA SER A 99 -1.06 -1.58 -11.01
C SER A 99 -0.44 -2.94 -11.29
N ARG A 100 0.72 -2.97 -11.97
CA ARG A 100 1.46 -4.21 -12.24
C ARG A 100 1.87 -4.91 -10.94
N THR A 101 2.37 -4.16 -9.96
CA THR A 101 2.76 -4.71 -8.65
C THR A 101 1.55 -5.29 -7.94
N LYS A 102 0.43 -4.55 -7.91
CA LYS A 102 -0.83 -4.99 -7.30
C LYS A 102 -1.32 -6.32 -7.89
N ASN A 103 -1.27 -6.47 -9.21
CA ASN A 103 -1.72 -7.69 -9.90
C ASN A 103 -0.82 -8.91 -9.64
N GLN A 104 0.38 -8.72 -9.11
CA GLN A 104 1.28 -9.82 -8.72
C GLN A 104 1.14 -10.20 -7.24
N VAL A 105 0.48 -9.36 -6.43
CA VAL A 105 0.13 -9.72 -5.05
C VAL A 105 -0.93 -10.81 -5.10
N LYS A 106 -0.77 -11.83 -4.25
CA LYS A 106 -1.77 -12.91 -4.15
C LYS A 106 -3.12 -12.35 -3.70
N GLU A 107 -4.19 -12.85 -4.32
CA GLU A 107 -5.57 -12.58 -3.92
C GLU A 107 -5.99 -13.48 -2.76
N ASP A 108 -5.24 -13.42 -1.65
CA ASP A 108 -5.58 -14.10 -0.41
C ASP A 108 -5.79 -13.09 0.74
N GLU A 109 -6.43 -13.55 1.82
CA GLU A 109 -6.71 -12.76 3.02
C GLU A 109 -5.57 -12.87 4.06
N THR A 110 -4.36 -13.23 3.63
CA THR A 110 -3.22 -13.27 4.54
C THR A 110 -2.80 -11.85 4.93
N TRP A 111 -2.19 -11.72 6.12
CA TRP A 111 -1.73 -10.42 6.58
C TRP A 111 -0.62 -9.87 5.67
N GLU A 112 0.20 -10.74 5.06
CA GLU A 112 1.25 -10.35 4.11
C GLU A 112 0.67 -9.70 2.86
N SER A 113 -0.30 -10.36 2.21
CA SER A 113 -0.95 -9.82 1.01
C SER A 113 -1.71 -8.53 1.31
N LYS A 114 -2.34 -8.44 2.49
CA LYS A 114 -2.97 -7.20 2.95
C LYS A 114 -1.95 -6.08 3.12
N MET A 115 -0.83 -6.34 3.78
CA MET A 115 0.26 -5.36 3.95
C MET A 115 0.77 -4.85 2.59
N TYR A 116 1.00 -5.73 1.63
CA TYR A 116 1.44 -5.33 0.29
C TYR A 116 0.42 -4.43 -0.41
N LYS A 117 -0.87 -4.77 -0.34
CA LYS A 117 -1.97 -3.96 -0.89
C LYS A 117 -2.06 -2.59 -0.21
N ASP A 118 -1.93 -2.54 1.11
CA ASP A 118 -2.00 -1.30 1.91
C ASP A 118 -0.85 -0.34 1.54
N VAL A 119 0.37 -0.85 1.36
CA VAL A 119 1.53 -0.03 0.93
C VAL A 119 1.33 0.49 -0.50
N ILE A 120 0.87 -0.35 -1.43
CA ILE A 120 0.56 0.07 -2.81
C ILE A 120 -0.50 1.17 -2.81
N GLN A 121 -1.54 1.03 -1.97
CA GLN A 121 -2.58 2.04 -1.82
C GLN A 121 -2.00 3.35 -1.28
N ALA A 122 -1.16 3.29 -0.24
CA ALA A 122 -0.50 4.48 0.31
C ALA A 122 0.36 5.22 -0.72
N LEU A 123 1.08 4.50 -1.60
CA LEU A 123 1.85 5.10 -2.69
C LEU A 123 0.94 5.74 -3.75
N SER A 124 -0.19 5.10 -4.07
CA SER A 124 -1.19 5.69 -4.98
C SER A 124 -1.81 6.96 -4.39
N ASP A 125 -2.13 6.95 -3.10
CA ASP A 125 -2.68 8.13 -2.41
C ASP A 125 -1.65 9.27 -2.35
N LEU A 126 -0.38 8.93 -2.16
CA LEU A 126 0.73 9.89 -2.22
C LEU A 126 0.90 10.50 -3.62
N GLN A 127 0.76 9.69 -4.67
CA GLN A 127 0.74 10.18 -6.06
C GLN A 127 -0.37 11.23 -6.25
N LEU A 128 -1.58 10.90 -5.81
CA LEU A 128 -2.72 11.82 -5.89
C LEU A 128 -2.47 13.10 -5.08
N ALA A 129 -1.88 12.99 -3.89
CA ALA A 129 -1.53 14.13 -3.06
C ALA A 129 -0.54 15.07 -3.76
N TYR A 130 0.53 14.53 -4.38
CA TYR A 130 1.48 15.34 -5.12
C TYR A 130 0.85 15.99 -6.36
N ASN A 131 0.03 15.27 -7.11
CA ASN A 131 -0.68 15.83 -8.27
C ASN A 131 -1.62 16.96 -7.85
N ASN A 132 -2.35 16.79 -6.75
CA ASN A 132 -3.19 17.84 -6.18
C ASN A 132 -2.35 19.05 -5.75
N GLN A 133 -1.19 18.83 -5.14
CA GLN A 133 -0.26 19.90 -4.77
C GLN A 133 0.23 20.68 -6.00
N VAL A 134 0.63 19.99 -7.08
CA VAL A 134 1.05 20.65 -8.32
C VAL A 134 -0.09 21.45 -8.93
N LYS A 135 -1.30 20.89 -8.98
CA LYS A 135 -2.50 21.59 -9.47
C LYS A 135 -2.82 22.83 -8.64
N LEU A 136 -2.76 22.73 -7.31
CA LEU A 136 -2.97 23.86 -6.41
C LEU A 136 -1.90 24.94 -6.58
N LYS A 137 -0.61 24.56 -6.73
CA LYS A 137 0.46 25.51 -7.03
C LYS A 137 0.22 26.26 -8.34
N ALA A 138 -0.21 25.57 -9.40
CA ALA A 138 -0.55 26.20 -10.67
C ALA A 138 -1.72 27.19 -10.51
N GLN A 139 -2.78 26.80 -9.80
CA GLN A 139 -3.93 27.68 -9.53
C GLN A 139 -3.57 28.89 -8.66
N MET A 140 -2.67 28.74 -7.68
CA MET A 140 -2.21 29.87 -6.87
C MET A 140 -1.30 30.82 -7.68
N GLY A 141 -0.43 30.29 -8.54
CA GLY A 141 0.37 31.11 -9.44
C GLY A 141 -0.49 31.91 -10.43
N ASP A 142 -1.55 31.29 -10.97
CA ASP A 142 -2.55 31.98 -11.79
C ASP A 142 -3.36 33.01 -10.99
N SER A 143 -3.60 32.77 -9.69
CA SER A 143 -4.31 33.71 -8.83
C SER A 143 -3.52 34.99 -8.56
N ASP A 144 -2.18 34.89 -8.46
CA ASP A 144 -1.31 36.07 -8.33
C ASP A 144 -1.27 36.88 -9.62
N ASP A 145 -1.23 36.23 -10.79
CA ASP A 145 -1.35 36.89 -12.10
C ASP A 145 -2.73 37.54 -12.31
N LEU A 146 -3.82 36.86 -11.91
CA LEU A 146 -5.17 37.44 -11.90
C LEU A 146 -5.27 38.65 -10.96
N GLY A 147 -4.64 38.58 -9.79
CA GLY A 147 -4.57 39.68 -8.84
C GLY A 147 -3.86 40.90 -9.42
N GLN A 148 -2.74 40.69 -10.12
CA GLN A 148 -2.02 41.76 -10.82
C GLN A 148 -2.84 42.35 -11.97
N LYS A 149 -3.50 41.52 -12.78
CA LYS A 149 -4.38 41.97 -13.87
C LYS A 149 -5.59 42.74 -13.34
N LEU A 150 -6.16 42.32 -12.22
CA LEU A 150 -7.26 43.03 -11.55
C LEU A 150 -6.80 44.39 -11.03
N GLN A 151 -5.62 44.46 -10.40
CA GLN A 151 -5.04 45.71 -9.91
C GLN A 151 -4.73 46.69 -11.06
N ALA A 152 -4.22 46.18 -12.18
CA ALA A 152 -4.01 46.98 -13.40
C ALA A 152 -5.34 47.53 -13.95
N CYS A 153 -6.38 46.70 -14.02
CA CYS A 153 -7.72 47.10 -14.47
C CYS A 153 -8.35 48.16 -13.54
N ILE A 154 -8.19 48.03 -12.22
CA ILE A 154 -8.64 49.03 -11.24
C ILE A 154 -7.91 50.38 -11.46
N THR A 155 -6.60 50.34 -11.67
CA THR A 155 -5.78 51.55 -11.90
C THR A 155 -6.17 52.26 -13.20
N GLU A 156 -6.45 51.50 -14.26
CA GLU A 156 -6.92 52.01 -15.54
C GLU A 156 -8.30 52.69 -15.41
N ARG A 157 -9.24 52.05 -14.71
CA ARG A 157 -10.56 52.63 -14.41
C ARG A 157 -10.44 53.98 -13.69
N ASP A 158 -9.61 54.06 -12.65
CA ASP A 158 -9.45 55.28 -11.85
C ASP A 158 -8.82 56.42 -12.67
N ARG A 159 -7.87 56.08 -13.56
CA ARG A 159 -7.29 57.02 -14.53
C ARG A 159 -8.36 57.55 -15.49
N LEU A 160 -9.16 56.67 -16.08
CA LEU A 160 -10.24 57.05 -17.01
C LEU A 160 -11.30 57.91 -16.32
N GLN A 161 -11.67 57.58 -15.08
CA GLN A 161 -12.63 58.35 -14.29
C GLN A 161 -12.11 59.75 -13.96
N THR A 162 -10.82 59.88 -13.67
CA THR A 162 -10.14 61.17 -13.47
C THR A 162 -10.09 61.99 -14.77
N GLN A 163 -9.86 61.34 -15.91
CA GLN A 163 -9.92 62.03 -17.21
C GLN A 163 -11.33 62.51 -17.54
N LEU A 164 -12.35 61.71 -17.25
CA LEU A 164 -13.76 62.06 -17.43
C LEU A 164 -14.17 63.25 -16.56
N SER A 165 -13.76 63.28 -15.29
CA SER A 165 -14.07 64.40 -14.40
C SER A 165 -13.37 65.69 -14.83
N MET A 166 -12.13 65.62 -15.34
CA MET A 166 -11.43 66.77 -15.93
C MET A 166 -12.11 67.26 -17.21
N LEU A 167 -12.60 66.36 -18.06
CA LEU A 167 -13.36 66.71 -19.28
C LEU A 167 -14.71 67.36 -18.95
N GLN A 168 -15.42 66.85 -17.95
CA GLN A 168 -16.68 67.45 -17.48
C GLN A 168 -16.46 68.82 -16.80
N ALA A 169 -15.37 68.98 -16.05
CA ALA A 169 -15.00 70.26 -15.45
C ALA A 169 -14.51 71.29 -16.49
N GLY A 170 -13.83 70.83 -17.55
CA GLY A 170 -13.37 71.68 -18.66
C GLY A 170 -14.47 72.05 -19.67
N GLY A 171 -15.55 71.28 -19.75
CA GLY A 171 -16.69 71.52 -20.66
C GLY A 171 -17.74 72.51 -20.16
N GLY A 172 -17.61 73.03 -18.92
CA GLY A 172 -18.62 73.87 -18.26
C GLY A 172 -18.41 75.39 -18.37
N GLY A 173 -17.48 75.87 -19.20
CA GLY A 173 -17.14 77.30 -19.30
C GLY A 173 -17.41 77.89 -20.68
N GLY A 174 -18.67 78.20 -21.00
CA GLY A 174 -19.00 78.83 -22.29
C GLY A 174 -20.46 79.27 -22.38
N GLY A 175 -20.81 80.33 -21.64
CA GLY A 175 -22.15 80.93 -21.68
C GLY A 175 -22.23 82.22 -20.87
N GLY A 176 -21.26 83.12 -21.08
CA GLY A 176 -21.30 84.48 -20.54
C GLY A 176 -22.33 85.31 -21.28
N GLY A 177 -23.16 86.03 -20.52
CA GLY A 177 -24.23 86.87 -21.02
C GLY A 177 -23.79 88.01 -21.92
N ALA A 178 -24.74 88.47 -22.73
CA ALA A 178 -24.70 89.75 -23.40
C ALA A 178 -26.04 90.44 -23.13
N ASP A 179 -25.94 91.61 -22.50
CA ASP A 179 -26.93 92.69 -22.54
C ASP A 179 -27.20 93.16 -23.98
#